data_AF-A0A9D1UGU5-F1
#
_entry.id   AF-A0A9D1UGU5-F1
#
_cell.length_a   1.000
_cell.length_b   1.000
_cell.length_c   1.000
_cell.angle_alpha   90.00
_cell.angle_beta   90.00
_cell.angle_gamma   90.00
#
_symmetry.space_group_name_H-M   'P 1'
#
loop_
_entity.id
_entity.type
_entity.pdbx_description
1 polymer ?
#
loop_
_entity_poly.entity_id
_entity_poly.type
_entity_poly.pdbx_seq_one_letter_code
_entity_poly.pdbx_strand_id
1 'polypeptide(L)'
;MENKKQITADKSVVTTKDIVKASFKGFVKNHKIIFAFIIIVAVLVLSVASMTVLVNTENTPALLVRAFFPSELSDDSFPVTFYSEYNPDYDRDNPLAMYNYYYYPDNDESAERVYLDGGYYIVDEETGEDSDITLWFFIETAANFNRFADIAYKVLGVLAAVGVLLLIFAWYRSFKKQELAKKEAYRKSHPRH
;
A
#
# COMPACT_ATOMS: atom_id res chain seq x y z
N MET A 1 56.95 21.94 51.69
CA MET A 1 56.44 22.43 50.40
C MET A 1 55.91 21.23 49.64
N GLU A 2 54.61 20.94 49.78
CA GLU A 2 53.95 19.83 49.07
C GLU A 2 53.36 20.35 47.76
N ASN A 3 53.80 19.76 46.63
CA ASN A 3 53.32 20.09 45.30
C ASN A 3 52.05 19.27 45.01
N LYS A 4 50.87 19.83 45.30
CA LYS A 4 49.58 19.24 44.90
C LYS A 4 49.38 19.43 43.40
N LYS A 5 49.65 18.37 42.61
CA LYS A 5 49.17 18.27 41.23
C LYS A 5 47.64 18.30 41.24
N GLN A 6 47.06 19.40 40.76
CA GLN A 6 45.65 19.46 40.40
C GLN A 6 45.42 18.50 39.22
N ILE A 7 44.65 17.44 39.47
CA ILE A 7 44.04 16.65 38.41
C ILE A 7 42.80 17.44 37.97
N THR A 8 42.95 18.26 36.92
CA THR A 8 41.79 18.80 36.20
C THR A 8 41.14 17.67 35.43
N ALA A 9 40.09 17.09 36.02
CA ALA A 9 39.17 16.23 35.31
C ALA A 9 38.42 17.07 34.28
N ASP A 10 38.84 16.99 33.02
CA ASP A 10 38.10 17.52 31.88
C ASP A 10 36.81 16.70 31.74
N LYS A 11 35.74 17.17 32.40
CA LYS A 11 34.39 16.65 32.22
C LYS A 11 33.88 17.22 30.90
N SER A 12 34.25 16.58 29.79
CA SER A 12 33.53 16.73 28.54
C SER A 12 32.06 16.38 28.82
N VAL A 13 31.19 17.39 28.83
CA VAL A 13 29.74 17.22 28.98
C VAL A 13 29.26 16.58 27.67
N VAL A 14 29.36 15.25 27.59
CA VAL A 14 28.82 14.51 26.45
C VAL A 14 27.31 14.63 26.56
N THR A 15 26.72 15.48 25.72
CA THR A 15 25.27 15.68 25.75
C THR A 15 24.57 14.42 25.26
N THR A 16 23.37 14.13 25.78
CA THR A 16 22.59 12.93 25.41
C THR A 16 22.40 12.81 23.89
N LYS A 17 22.31 13.94 23.18
CA LYS A 17 22.26 14.00 21.71
C LYS A 17 23.52 13.43 21.06
N ASP A 18 24.70 13.72 21.59
CA ASP A 18 25.97 13.24 21.04
C ASP A 18 26.17 11.75 21.30
N ILE A 19 25.73 11.26 22.47
CA ILE A 19 25.74 9.82 22.81
C ILE A 19 24.80 9.06 21.88
N VAL A 20 23.57 9.56 21.69
CA VAL A 20 22.59 8.94 20.79
C VAL A 20 23.10 8.97 19.35
N LYS A 21 23.64 10.10 18.87
CA LYS A 21 24.17 10.24 17.50
C LYS A 21 25.39 9.35 17.26
N ALA A 22 26.29 9.23 18.24
CA ALA A 22 27.45 8.34 18.16
C ALA A 22 27.03 6.86 18.17
N SER A 23 26.06 6.50 19.02
CA SER A 23 25.51 5.14 19.10
C SER A 23 24.80 4.76 17.81
N PHE A 24 24.01 5.69 17.24
CA PHE A 24 23.34 5.52 15.95
C PHE A 24 24.35 5.39 14.80
N LYS A 25 25.38 6.24 14.77
CA LYS A 25 26.44 6.19 13.75
C LYS A 25 27.26 4.90 13.83
N GLY A 26 27.57 4.43 15.04
CA GLY A 26 28.24 3.15 15.28
C GLY A 26 27.40 1.96 14.85
N PHE A 27 26.11 1.99 15.16
CA PHE A 27 25.15 0.97 14.74
C PHE A 27 25.00 0.92 13.22
N VAL A 28 24.81 2.07 12.56
CA VAL A 28 24.72 2.18 11.09
C VAL A 28 26.00 1.67 10.41
N LYS A 29 27.19 2.02 10.93
CA LYS A 29 28.47 1.58 10.33
C LYS A 29 28.66 0.06 10.43
N ASN A 30 28.30 -0.54 11.56
CA ASN A 30 28.58 -1.95 11.83
C ASN A 30 27.46 -2.88 11.34
N HIS A 31 26.24 -2.36 11.23
CA HIS A 31 25.03 -3.12 10.89
C HIS A 31 24.28 -2.52 9.69
N LYS A 32 25.01 -2.08 8.65
CA LYS A 32 24.44 -1.47 7.42
C LYS A 32 23.25 -2.25 6.83
N ILE A 33 23.27 -3.58 6.89
CA ILE A 33 22.20 -4.46 6.37
C ILE A 33 20.94 -4.39 7.27
N ILE A 34 21.12 -4.42 8.59
CA ILE A 34 20.01 -4.31 9.55
C ILE A 34 19.39 -2.92 9.48
N PHE A 35 20.21 -1.89 9.31
CA PHE A 35 19.74 -0.52 9.15
C PHE A 35 18.94 -0.32 7.85
N ALA A 36 19.42 -0.86 6.73
CA ALA A 36 18.67 -0.86 5.47
C ALA A 36 17.32 -1.59 5.60
N PHE A 37 17.28 -2.70 6.34
CA PHE A 37 16.04 -3.44 6.62
C PHE A 37 15.05 -2.62 7.47
N ILE A 38 15.52 -1.96 8.54
CA ILE A 38 14.67 -1.09 9.37
C ILE A 38 14.06 0.04 8.53
N ILE A 39 14.82 0.61 7.60
CA ILE A 39 14.30 1.63 6.68
C ILE A 39 13.20 1.05 5.78
N ILE A 40 13.42 -0.12 5.18
CA ILE A 40 12.42 -0.76 4.30
C ILE A 40 11.12 -1.05 5.07
N VAL A 41 11.22 -1.61 6.28
CA VAL A 41 10.05 -1.88 7.13
C VAL A 41 9.38 -0.59 7.56
N ALA A 42 10.14 0.44 7.94
CA ALA A 42 9.59 1.74 8.30
C ALA A 42 8.85 2.38 7.12
N VAL A 43 9.38 2.28 5.89
CA VAL A 43 8.72 2.78 4.68
C VAL A 43 7.42 2.02 4.42
N LEU A 44 7.41 0.68 4.56
CA LEU A 44 6.19 -0.14 4.42
C LEU A 44 5.12 0.21 5.47
N VAL A 45 5.51 0.37 6.72
CA VAL A 45 4.58 0.76 7.80
C VAL A 45 4.04 2.17 7.56
N LEU A 46 4.90 3.10 7.17
CA LEU A 46 4.49 4.47 6.84
C LEU A 46 3.58 4.51 5.62
N SER A 47 3.80 3.69 4.59
CA SER A 47 2.90 3.63 3.43
C SER A 47 1.52 3.09 3.81
N VAL A 48 1.45 2.06 4.66
CA VAL A 48 0.18 1.50 5.15
C VAL A 48 -0.56 2.49 6.06
N ALA A 49 0.17 3.18 6.96
CA ALA A 49 -0.39 4.21 7.83
C ALA A 49 -0.88 5.44 7.03
N SER A 50 -0.13 5.84 5.99
CA SER A 50 -0.54 6.94 5.10
C SER A 50 -1.81 6.58 4.33
N MET A 51 -1.93 5.32 3.91
CA MET A 51 -3.12 4.83 3.21
C MET A 51 -4.36 4.80 4.13
N THR A 52 -4.20 4.43 5.40
CA THR A 52 -5.30 4.51 6.39
C THR A 52 -5.73 5.94 6.69
N VAL A 53 -4.79 6.90 6.76
CA VAL A 53 -5.12 8.32 6.94
C VAL A 53 -5.80 8.92 5.71
N LEU A 54 -5.36 8.54 4.49
CA LEU A 54 -6.01 8.95 3.25
C LEU A 54 -7.48 8.48 3.22
N VAL A 55 -7.74 7.20 3.51
CA VAL A 55 -9.09 6.60 3.53
C VAL A 55 -10.05 7.30 4.50
N ASN A 56 -9.52 7.95 5.56
CA ASN A 56 -10.33 8.57 6.60
C ASN A 56 -10.64 10.07 6.37
N THR A 57 -10.37 10.60 5.17
CA THR A 57 -10.79 11.94 4.77
C THR A 57 -12.16 11.91 4.09
N GLU A 58 -12.96 12.97 4.27
CA GLU A 58 -14.37 13.05 3.83
C GLU A 58 -14.60 12.76 2.34
N ASN A 59 -13.57 12.89 1.49
CA ASN A 59 -13.66 12.71 0.03
C ASN A 59 -13.08 11.38 -0.50
N THR A 60 -12.47 10.55 0.35
CA THR A 60 -11.74 9.37 -0.14
C THR A 60 -12.61 8.20 -0.57
N PRO A 61 -13.76 7.92 0.07
CA PRO A 61 -14.69 6.92 -0.46
C PRO A 61 -15.14 7.26 -1.89
N ALA A 62 -15.45 8.52 -2.20
CA ALA A 62 -15.82 8.95 -3.54
C ALA A 62 -14.67 8.85 -4.55
N LEU A 63 -13.43 9.17 -4.14
CA LEU A 63 -12.24 8.97 -4.97
C LEU A 63 -11.99 7.49 -5.27
N LEU A 64 -12.17 6.62 -4.29
CA LEU A 64 -12.02 5.18 -4.45
C LEU A 64 -13.10 4.61 -5.37
N VAL A 65 -14.37 4.96 -5.13
CA VAL A 65 -15.47 4.58 -6.03
C VAL A 65 -15.12 5.02 -7.45
N ARG A 66 -14.74 6.29 -7.66
CA ARG A 66 -14.34 6.79 -8.99
C ARG A 66 -13.15 6.07 -9.61
N ALA A 67 -12.17 5.62 -8.83
CA ALA A 67 -11.01 4.93 -9.34
C ALA A 67 -11.31 3.50 -9.83
N PHE A 68 -12.34 2.87 -9.26
CA PHE A 68 -12.73 1.50 -9.58
C PHE A 68 -14.06 1.40 -10.34
N PHE A 69 -14.77 2.52 -10.52
CA PHE A 69 -16.01 2.59 -11.26
C PHE A 69 -15.74 2.27 -12.73
N PRO A 70 -16.40 1.26 -13.31
CA PRO A 70 -16.14 0.91 -14.69
C PRO A 70 -16.78 1.93 -15.63
N SER A 71 -16.10 2.22 -16.74
CA SER A 71 -16.63 3.10 -17.81
C SER A 71 -17.65 2.40 -18.70
N GLU A 72 -17.63 1.07 -18.70
CA GLU A 72 -18.49 0.20 -19.51
C GLU A 72 -18.91 -1.03 -18.69
N LEU A 73 -20.09 -1.54 -18.99
CA LEU A 73 -20.66 -2.76 -18.43
C LEU A 73 -21.23 -3.57 -19.59
N SER A 74 -20.55 -4.67 -19.90
CA SER A 74 -20.99 -5.68 -20.87
C SER A 74 -21.17 -7.00 -20.13
N ASP A 75 -22.39 -7.54 -20.13
CA ASP A 75 -22.73 -8.82 -19.51
C ASP A 75 -23.66 -9.59 -20.46
N ASP A 76 -23.50 -10.90 -20.55
CA ASP A 76 -24.31 -11.77 -21.41
C ASP A 76 -25.81 -11.75 -21.05
N SER A 77 -26.14 -11.26 -19.85
CA SER A 77 -27.51 -11.06 -19.36
C SER A 77 -28.22 -9.87 -20.04
N PHE A 78 -27.48 -8.98 -20.71
CA PHE A 78 -28.04 -7.80 -21.37
C PHE A 78 -27.79 -7.82 -22.88
N PRO A 79 -28.76 -7.33 -23.69
CA PRO A 79 -28.62 -7.28 -25.14
C PRO A 79 -27.70 -6.14 -25.62
N VAL A 80 -27.38 -5.19 -24.74
CA VAL A 80 -26.57 -4.00 -25.05
C VAL A 80 -25.45 -3.80 -24.04
N THR A 81 -24.39 -3.14 -24.47
CA THR A 81 -23.33 -2.65 -23.58
C THR A 81 -23.73 -1.30 -23.02
N PHE A 82 -23.65 -1.17 -21.69
CA PHE A 82 -23.89 0.10 -21.01
C PHE A 82 -22.58 0.82 -20.76
N TYR A 83 -22.67 2.14 -20.71
CA TYR A 83 -21.55 3.04 -20.48
C TYR A 83 -21.91 3.99 -19.35
N SER A 84 -20.89 4.43 -18.62
CA SER A 84 -21.04 5.42 -17.56
C SER A 84 -20.24 6.69 -17.87
N GLU A 85 -20.79 7.83 -17.47
CA GLU A 85 -20.08 9.11 -17.49
C GLU A 85 -20.26 9.84 -16.17
N TYR A 86 -19.21 10.49 -15.68
CA TYR A 86 -19.27 11.22 -14.42
C TYR A 86 -20.16 12.46 -14.57
N ASN A 87 -21.16 12.59 -13.71
CA ASN A 87 -22.00 13.77 -13.61
C ASN A 87 -21.41 14.73 -12.57
N PRO A 88 -20.79 15.86 -12.96
CA PRO A 88 -20.22 16.82 -12.01
C PRO A 88 -21.29 17.60 -11.21
N ASP A 89 -22.50 17.67 -11.74
CA ASP A 89 -23.61 18.48 -11.22
C ASP A 89 -24.63 17.62 -10.42
N TYR A 90 -24.24 16.39 -10.06
CA TYR A 90 -25.09 15.48 -9.29
C TYR A 90 -25.46 16.05 -7.92
N ASP A 91 -26.66 15.70 -7.47
CA ASP A 91 -27.08 15.97 -6.10
C ASP A 91 -26.24 15.13 -5.14
N ARG A 92 -25.48 15.80 -4.25
CA ARG A 92 -24.61 15.12 -3.29
C ARG A 92 -25.39 14.34 -2.24
N ASP A 93 -26.67 14.67 -2.03
CA ASP A 93 -27.56 13.91 -1.16
C ASP A 93 -28.05 12.61 -1.84
N ASN A 94 -27.88 12.50 -3.16
CA ASN A 94 -28.10 11.28 -3.95
C ASN A 94 -26.81 10.80 -4.64
N PRO A 95 -25.92 10.08 -3.94
CA PRO A 95 -24.65 9.62 -4.50
C PRO A 95 -24.79 8.62 -5.66
N LEU A 96 -25.96 8.03 -5.87
CA LEU A 96 -26.23 7.17 -7.03
C LEU A 96 -26.32 7.97 -8.33
N ALA A 97 -26.67 9.26 -8.26
CA ALA A 97 -26.72 10.16 -9.40
C ALA A 97 -25.33 10.69 -9.83
N MET A 98 -24.26 10.22 -9.17
CA MET A 98 -22.87 10.60 -9.47
C MET A 98 -22.45 10.25 -10.90
N TYR A 99 -23.15 9.32 -11.55
CA TYR A 99 -22.92 8.93 -12.93
C TYR A 99 -24.22 8.98 -13.74
N ASN A 100 -24.12 9.39 -15.00
CA ASN A 100 -25.15 9.13 -15.99
C ASN A 100 -24.82 7.81 -16.69
N TYR A 101 -25.86 7.06 -17.05
CA TYR A 101 -25.73 5.78 -17.74
C TYR A 101 -26.37 5.89 -19.12
N TYR A 102 -25.74 5.31 -20.11
CA TYR A 102 -26.25 5.30 -21.48
C TYR A 102 -25.84 4.02 -22.22
N TYR A 103 -26.48 3.75 -23.34
CA TYR A 103 -26.07 2.71 -24.28
C TYR A 103 -26.17 3.22 -25.71
N TYR A 104 -25.55 2.49 -26.63
CA TYR A 104 -25.73 2.71 -28.06
C TYR A 104 -26.73 1.70 -28.62
N PRO A 105 -27.78 2.12 -29.33
CA PRO A 105 -28.69 1.21 -30.01
C PRO A 105 -27.93 0.23 -30.91
N ASP A 106 -28.31 -1.04 -30.89
CA ASP A 106 -27.65 -2.13 -31.63
C ASP A 106 -26.13 -2.26 -31.38
N ASN A 107 -25.62 -1.68 -30.28
CA ASN A 107 -24.20 -1.53 -29.98
C ASN A 107 -23.41 -0.77 -31.07
N ASP A 108 -24.08 0.12 -31.83
CA ASP A 108 -23.43 0.99 -32.82
C ASP A 108 -22.99 2.32 -32.19
N GLU A 109 -21.70 2.45 -31.86
CA GLU A 109 -21.13 3.67 -31.27
C GLU A 109 -21.24 4.93 -32.15
N SER A 110 -21.61 4.78 -33.43
CA SER A 110 -21.89 5.91 -34.32
C SER A 110 -23.33 6.44 -34.19
N ALA A 111 -24.22 5.68 -33.57
CA ALA A 111 -25.59 6.05 -33.30
C ALA A 111 -25.70 7.07 -32.15
N GLU A 112 -26.86 7.73 -32.05
CA GLU A 112 -27.15 8.62 -30.94
C GLU A 112 -27.27 7.82 -29.63
N ARG A 113 -26.65 8.34 -28.56
CA ARG A 113 -26.66 7.71 -27.23
C ARG A 113 -28.05 7.77 -26.63
N VAL A 114 -28.49 6.65 -26.06
CA VAL A 114 -29.73 6.59 -25.29
C VAL A 114 -29.38 6.61 -23.81
N TYR A 115 -29.70 7.71 -23.15
CA TYR A 115 -29.51 7.89 -21.70
C TYR A 115 -30.61 7.18 -20.91
N LEU A 116 -30.22 6.51 -19.84
CA LEU A 116 -31.13 5.82 -18.93
C LEU A 116 -31.71 6.81 -17.92
N ASP A 117 -33.03 6.89 -17.84
CA ASP A 117 -33.70 7.67 -16.80
C ASP A 117 -33.63 6.91 -15.47
N GLY A 118 -33.14 7.56 -14.43
CA GLY A 118 -32.89 6.95 -13.11
C GLY A 118 -31.94 5.74 -13.11
N GLY A 119 -31.27 5.44 -14.24
CA GLY A 119 -30.41 4.27 -14.40
C GLY A 119 -31.14 2.94 -14.62
N TYR A 120 -32.43 2.96 -14.99
CA TYR A 120 -33.18 1.75 -15.30
C TYR A 120 -33.17 1.42 -16.79
N TYR A 121 -33.10 0.13 -17.11
CA TYR A 121 -33.20 -0.40 -18.47
C TYR A 121 -34.30 -1.45 -18.55
N ILE A 122 -35.18 -1.34 -19.54
CA ILE A 122 -36.23 -2.34 -19.80
C ILE A 122 -35.57 -3.51 -20.52
N VAL A 123 -35.48 -4.65 -19.85
CA VAL A 123 -34.86 -5.88 -20.37
C VAL A 123 -35.79 -6.59 -21.35
N ASP A 124 -37.10 -6.50 -21.08
CA ASP A 124 -38.14 -7.12 -21.87
C ASP A 124 -39.32 -6.15 -22.03
N GLU A 125 -39.53 -5.68 -23.27
CA GLU A 125 -40.61 -4.74 -23.60
C GLU A 125 -42.01 -5.37 -23.49
N GLU A 126 -42.14 -6.70 -23.62
CA GLU A 126 -43.43 -7.40 -23.55
C GLU A 126 -43.91 -7.57 -22.11
N THR A 127 -42.99 -7.85 -21.19
CA THR A 127 -43.29 -8.03 -19.76
C THR A 127 -43.14 -6.75 -18.93
N GLY A 128 -42.39 -5.77 -19.45
CA GLY A 128 -42.09 -4.52 -18.75
C GLY A 128 -41.08 -4.71 -17.60
N GLU A 129 -40.32 -5.81 -17.62
CA GLU A 129 -39.27 -6.07 -16.63
C GLU A 129 -38.11 -5.08 -16.78
N ASP A 130 -37.77 -4.39 -15.70
CA ASP A 130 -36.69 -3.42 -15.64
C ASP A 130 -35.51 -3.92 -14.79
N SER A 131 -34.31 -3.51 -15.18
CA SER A 131 -33.07 -3.75 -14.44
C SER A 131 -32.43 -2.44 -14.02
N ASP A 132 -32.02 -2.37 -12.76
CA ASP A 132 -31.29 -1.22 -12.21
C ASP A 132 -29.81 -1.31 -12.63
N ILE A 133 -29.48 -0.66 -13.76
CA ILE A 133 -28.12 -0.64 -14.32
C ILE A 133 -27.16 0.09 -13.38
N THR A 134 -27.63 1.10 -12.63
CA THR A 134 -26.84 1.76 -11.59
C THR A 134 -26.27 0.73 -10.62
N LEU A 135 -27.13 -0.17 -10.11
CA LEU A 135 -26.72 -1.20 -9.17
C LEU A 135 -25.68 -2.16 -9.79
N TRP A 136 -25.84 -2.54 -11.05
CA TRP A 136 -24.87 -3.40 -11.73
C TRP A 136 -23.48 -2.77 -11.87
N PHE A 137 -23.39 -1.48 -12.19
CA PHE A 137 -22.11 -0.76 -12.18
C PHE A 137 -21.47 -0.75 -10.79
N PHE A 138 -22.26 -0.59 -9.72
CA PHE A 138 -21.74 -0.66 -8.35
C PHE A 138 -21.30 -2.08 -7.95
N ILE A 139 -22.00 -3.12 -8.41
CA ILE A 139 -21.57 -4.51 -8.23
C ILE A 139 -20.23 -4.75 -8.91
N GLU A 140 -20.06 -4.32 -10.16
CA GLU A 140 -18.78 -4.48 -10.88
C GLU A 140 -17.67 -3.62 -10.26
N THR A 141 -18.00 -2.44 -9.73
CA THR A 141 -17.06 -1.62 -8.94
C THR A 141 -16.54 -2.40 -7.72
N ALA A 142 -17.44 -3.06 -6.98
CA ALA A 142 -17.06 -3.89 -5.84
C ALA A 142 -16.22 -5.10 -6.28
N ALA A 143 -16.56 -5.73 -7.41
CA ALA A 143 -15.77 -6.82 -7.98
C ALA A 143 -14.35 -6.37 -8.36
N ASN A 144 -14.20 -5.21 -9.01
CA ASN A 144 -12.91 -4.61 -9.35
C ASN A 144 -12.07 -4.30 -8.12
N PHE A 145 -12.68 -3.73 -7.08
CA PHE A 145 -12.01 -3.49 -5.81
C PHE A 145 -11.51 -4.81 -5.18
N ASN A 146 -12.34 -5.85 -5.15
CA ASN A 146 -11.97 -7.15 -4.58
C ASN A 146 -10.83 -7.82 -5.37
N ARG A 147 -10.86 -7.76 -6.72
CA ARG A 147 -9.76 -8.25 -7.58
C ARG A 147 -8.46 -7.51 -7.27
N PHE A 148 -8.51 -6.18 -7.14
CA PHE A 148 -7.34 -5.38 -6.76
C PHE A 148 -6.81 -5.76 -5.37
N ALA A 149 -7.69 -5.86 -4.38
CA ALA A 149 -7.34 -6.22 -3.02
C ALA A 149 -6.66 -7.60 -2.97
N ASP A 150 -7.20 -8.60 -3.68
CA ASP A 150 -6.62 -9.95 -3.75
C ASP A 150 -5.19 -9.93 -4.33
N ILE A 151 -4.96 -9.18 -5.42
CA ILE A 151 -3.62 -9.00 -5.99
C ILE A 151 -2.69 -8.32 -4.99
N ALA A 152 -3.14 -7.24 -4.34
CA ALA A 152 -2.36 -6.51 -3.36
C ALA A 152 -1.96 -7.41 -2.18
N TYR A 153 -2.88 -8.24 -1.68
CA TYR A 153 -2.59 -9.22 -0.62
C TYR A 153 -1.56 -10.26 -1.06
N LYS A 154 -1.64 -10.78 -2.29
CA LYS A 154 -0.63 -11.72 -2.83
C LYS A 154 0.75 -11.07 -2.91
N VAL A 155 0.84 -9.85 -3.43
CA VAL A 155 2.10 -9.09 -3.51
C VAL A 155 2.68 -8.85 -2.11
N LEU A 156 1.84 -8.45 -1.15
CA LEU A 156 2.25 -8.27 0.24
C LEU A 156 2.80 -9.58 0.84
N GLY A 157 2.16 -10.72 0.55
CA GLY A 157 2.62 -12.04 0.96
C GLY A 157 4.01 -12.38 0.41
N VAL A 158 4.26 -12.11 -0.88
CA VAL A 158 5.59 -12.32 -1.48
C VAL A 158 6.64 -11.41 -0.84
N LEU A 159 6.33 -10.13 -0.64
CA LEU A 159 7.23 -9.18 0.01
C LEU A 159 7.56 -9.60 1.45
N ALA A 160 6.58 -10.11 2.20
CA ALA A 160 6.78 -10.64 3.53
C ALA A 160 7.72 -11.86 3.51
N ALA A 161 7.52 -12.81 2.57
CA ALA A 161 8.38 -13.98 2.42
C ALA A 161 9.84 -13.60 2.06
N VAL A 162 10.03 -12.66 1.15
CA VAL A 162 11.37 -12.11 0.82
C VAL A 162 11.99 -11.45 2.05
N GLY A 163 11.19 -10.69 2.82
CA GLY A 163 11.62 -10.11 4.09
C GLY A 163 12.14 -11.17 5.08
N VAL A 164 11.43 -12.28 5.23
CA VAL A 164 11.85 -13.41 6.08
C VAL A 164 13.15 -14.05 5.58
N LEU A 165 13.29 -14.29 4.28
CA LEU A 165 14.53 -14.85 3.71
C LEU A 165 15.74 -13.94 3.94
N LEU A 166 15.56 -12.63 3.79
CA LEU A 166 16.61 -11.65 4.10
C LEU A 166 16.97 -11.62 5.59
N LEU A 167 16.00 -11.80 6.48
CA LEU A 167 16.25 -11.93 7.92
C LEU A 167 17.09 -13.17 8.23
N ILE A 168 16.74 -14.31 7.65
CA ILE A 168 17.51 -15.56 7.79
C ILE A 168 18.94 -15.36 7.27
N PHE A 169 19.09 -14.74 6.10
CA PHE A 169 20.41 -14.45 5.52
C PHE A 169 21.24 -13.51 6.40
N ALA A 170 20.64 -12.44 6.91
CA ALA A 170 21.30 -11.49 7.80
C ALA A 170 21.73 -12.16 9.12
N TRP A 171 20.87 -12.99 9.71
CA TRP A 171 21.19 -13.77 10.91
C TRP A 171 22.33 -14.74 10.65
N TYR A 172 22.28 -15.52 9.57
CA TYR A 172 23.33 -16.45 9.18
C TYR A 172 24.68 -15.74 9.00
N ARG A 173 24.69 -14.60 8.31
CA ARG A 173 25.90 -13.78 8.12
C ARG A 173 26.45 -13.24 9.43
N SER A 174 25.58 -12.81 10.35
CA SER A 174 25.97 -12.35 11.69
C SER A 174 26.58 -13.49 12.50
N PHE A 175 25.93 -14.64 12.51
CA PHE A 175 26.42 -15.84 13.19
C PHE A 175 27.79 -16.28 12.67
N LYS A 176 27.99 -16.31 11.34
CA LYS A 176 29.30 -16.62 10.74
C LYS A 176 30.40 -15.65 11.15
N LYS A 177 30.11 -14.35 11.22
CA LYS A 177 31.07 -13.35 11.74
C LYS A 177 31.45 -13.63 13.19
N GLN A 178 30.48 -13.96 14.04
CA GLN A 178 30.75 -14.32 15.43
C GLN A 178 31.57 -15.61 15.54
N GLU A 179 31.29 -16.61 14.70
CA GLU A 179 32.04 -17.88 14.67
C GLU A 179 33.51 -17.65 14.28
N LEU A 180 33.76 -16.84 13.24
CA LEU A 180 35.11 -16.43 12.84
C LEU A 180 35.85 -15.70 13.96
N ALA A 181 35.19 -14.73 14.61
CA ALA A 181 35.79 -13.99 15.72
C ALA A 181 36.15 -14.92 16.90
N LYS A 182 35.28 -15.90 17.22
CA LYS A 182 35.56 -16.91 18.25
C LYS A 182 36.74 -17.82 17.87
N LYS A 183 36.82 -18.27 16.61
CA LYS A 183 37.94 -19.09 16.12
C LYS A 183 39.27 -18.33 16.13
N GLU A 184 39.26 -17.06 15.72
CA GLU A 184 40.45 -16.20 15.78
C GLU A 184 40.90 -15.94 17.22
N ALA A 185 39.96 -15.70 18.14
CA ALA A 185 40.26 -15.56 19.56
C ALA A 185 40.89 -16.84 20.14
N TYR A 186 40.35 -18.02 19.79
CA TYR A 186 40.90 -19.31 20.22
C TYR A 186 42.31 -19.57 19.65
N ARG A 187 42.55 -19.28 18.36
CA ARG A 187 43.88 -19.43 17.75
C ARG A 187 44.92 -18.51 18.40
N LYS A 188 44.53 -17.30 18.82
CA LYS A 188 45.42 -16.37 19.54
C LYS A 188 45.72 -16.83 20.97
N SER A 189 44.78 -17.51 21.64
CA SER A 189 44.98 -18.02 22.99
C SER A 189 45.68 -19.38 23.07
N HIS A 190 45.72 -20.14 21.97
CA HIS A 190 46.41 -21.43 21.87
C HIS A 190 47.35 -21.47 20.64
N PRO A 191 48.44 -20.69 20.63
CA PRO A 191 49.43 -20.76 19.56
C PRO A 191 50.06 -22.15 19.51
N ARG A 192 50.13 -22.75 18.31
CA ARG A 192 50.84 -24.03 18.13
C ARG A 192 52.34 -23.77 18.27
N HIS A 193 52.96 -24.45 19.23
CA HIS A 193 54.41 -24.56 19.38
C HIS A 193 55.02 -25.40 18.25
#